data_AF-A0A952GDL9-F1
#
_entry.id   AF-A0A952GDL9-F1
#
_cell.length_a   1.000
_cell.length_b   1.000
_cell.length_c   1.000
_cell.angle_alpha   90.00
_cell.angle_beta   90.00
_cell.angle_gamma   90.00
#
_symmetry.space_group_name_H-M   'P 1'
#
loop_
_entity.id
_entity.type
_entity.pdbx_description
1 polymer ?
#
loop_
_entity_poly.entity_id
_entity_poly.type
_entity_poly.pdbx_seq_one_letter_code
_entity_poly.pdbx_strand_id
1 'polypeptide(L)'
;MEATILLVSASAKAEGCASFLSKRLNASIEIVANRRSALATLRRNEFQVVMVDADLAMQYPDGADLFWQHSGLALPILFRMPAEDCSVLLREVRAGLARREREQQLARRAVTAALEAELKSSVTGILLESELALREPGLSPVLERRLRHLTELAISLRDRLRPEPSS
;
A
#
# COMPACT_ATOMS: atom_id res chain seq x y z
N MET A 1 5.25 -11.11 4.96
CA MET A 1 4.70 -10.20 5.97
C MET A 1 3.48 -10.87 6.56
N GLU A 2 3.44 -11.06 7.88
CA GLU A 2 2.23 -11.54 8.55
C GLU A 2 1.23 -10.38 8.63
N ALA A 3 -0.05 -10.63 8.36
CA ALA A 3 -1.07 -9.60 8.49
C ALA A 3 -1.29 -9.27 9.96
N THR A 4 -1.38 -7.98 10.31
CA THR A 4 -1.76 -7.52 11.65
C THR A 4 -3.24 -7.15 11.66
N ILE A 5 -4.01 -7.76 12.54
CA ILE A 5 -5.46 -7.62 12.62
C ILE A 5 -5.85 -7.21 14.02
N LEU A 6 -6.73 -6.22 14.14
CA LEU A 6 -7.38 -5.86 15.39
C LEU A 6 -8.80 -6.44 15.41
N LEU A 7 -9.13 -7.22 16.43
CA LEU A 7 -10.47 -7.74 16.70
C LEU A 7 -11.06 -7.02 17.92
N VAL A 8 -12.06 -6.17 17.70
CA VAL A 8 -12.76 -5.44 18.75
C VAL A 8 -14.07 -6.13 19.07
N SER A 9 -14.11 -6.93 20.14
CA SER A 9 -15.31 -7.67 20.57
C SER A 9 -15.26 -7.95 22.07
N ALA A 10 -16.39 -7.74 22.76
CA ALA A 10 -16.60 -8.15 24.15
C ALA A 10 -17.10 -9.61 24.28
N SER A 11 -17.30 -10.31 23.16
CA SER A 11 -17.85 -11.67 23.18
C SER A 11 -16.86 -12.67 23.75
N ALA A 12 -17.35 -13.59 24.59
CA ALA A 12 -16.56 -14.74 25.06
C ALA A 12 -16.05 -15.63 23.91
N LYS A 13 -16.66 -15.55 22.71
CA LYS A 13 -16.24 -16.30 21.52
C LYS A 13 -15.07 -15.65 20.76
N ALA A 14 -14.68 -14.42 21.12
CA ALA A 14 -13.67 -13.65 20.37
C ALA A 14 -12.32 -14.39 20.29
N GLU A 15 -11.86 -15.01 21.38
CA GLU A 15 -10.61 -15.76 21.41
C GLU A 15 -10.64 -16.98 20.47
N GLY A 16 -11.74 -17.74 20.47
CA GLY A 16 -11.93 -18.87 19.57
C GLY A 16 -11.92 -18.44 18.11
N CYS A 17 -12.59 -17.33 17.79
CA CYS A 17 -12.60 -16.78 16.44
C CYS A 17 -11.21 -16.27 16.02
N ALA A 18 -10.51 -15.55 16.89
CA ALA A 18 -9.15 -15.08 16.63
C ALA A 18 -8.18 -16.24 16.38
N SER A 19 -8.26 -17.30 17.20
CA SER A 19 -7.45 -18.51 16.99
C SER A 19 -7.76 -19.20 15.64
N PHE A 20 -9.05 -19.28 15.28
CA PHE A 20 -9.49 -19.85 14.01
C PHE A 20 -8.95 -19.05 12.81
N LEU A 21 -8.99 -17.73 12.88
CA LEU A 21 -8.58 -16.81 11.82
C LEU A 21 -7.04 -16.74 11.72
N SER A 22 -6.34 -16.58 12.85
CA SER A 22 -4.87 -16.47 12.90
C SER A 22 -4.19 -17.64 12.20
N LYS A 23 -4.60 -18.88 12.52
CA LYS A 23 -4.07 -20.11 11.90
C LYS A 23 -4.27 -20.18 10.38
N ARG A 24 -5.39 -19.66 9.87
CA ARG A 24 -5.76 -19.76 8.44
C ARG A 24 -5.32 -18.58 7.61
N LEU A 25 -5.02 -17.45 8.25
CA LEU A 25 -4.54 -16.23 7.61
C LEU A 25 -3.02 -16.05 7.74
N ASN A 26 -2.36 -16.85 8.60
CA ASN A 26 -0.98 -16.63 9.02
C ASN A 26 -0.78 -15.16 9.48
N ALA A 27 -1.65 -14.76 10.41
CA ALA A 27 -1.82 -13.38 10.85
C ALA A 27 -1.78 -13.28 12.37
N SER A 28 -1.25 -12.17 12.87
CA SER A 28 -1.34 -11.81 14.28
C SER A 28 -2.66 -11.08 14.53
N ILE A 29 -3.42 -11.54 15.53
CA ILE A 29 -4.72 -10.96 15.88
C ILE A 29 -4.67 -10.46 17.32
N GLU A 30 -4.75 -9.14 17.49
CA GLU A 30 -4.91 -8.49 18.80
C GLU A 30 -6.39 -8.38 19.13
N ILE A 31 -6.81 -8.82 20.32
CA ILE A 31 -8.20 -8.77 20.75
C ILE A 31 -8.37 -7.67 21.79
N VAL A 32 -9.41 -6.85 21.61
CA VAL A 32 -9.74 -5.79 22.55
C VAL A 32 -11.24 -5.79 22.84
N ALA A 33 -11.60 -5.79 24.13
CA ALA A 33 -12.97 -6.00 24.57
C ALA A 33 -13.83 -4.73 24.68
N ASN A 34 -13.26 -3.53 24.52
CA ASN A 34 -14.01 -2.29 24.72
C ASN A 34 -13.50 -1.14 23.85
N ARG A 35 -14.36 -0.12 23.66
CA ARG A 35 -14.07 1.04 22.81
C ARG A 35 -12.83 1.81 23.27
N ARG A 36 -12.67 2.05 24.58
CA ARG A 36 -11.55 2.83 25.11
C ARG A 36 -10.21 2.19 24.75
N SER A 37 -10.06 0.91 25.04
CA SER A 37 -8.85 0.15 24.73
C SER A 37 -8.63 0.07 23.23
N ALA A 38 -9.68 -0.13 22.43
CA ALA A 38 -9.55 -0.25 20.98
C ALA A 38 -9.06 1.06 20.35
N LEU A 39 -9.63 2.20 20.76
CA LEU A 39 -9.15 3.52 20.31
C LEU A 39 -7.72 3.81 20.77
N ALA A 40 -7.34 3.37 21.96
CA ALA A 40 -5.97 3.52 22.44
C ALA A 40 -4.98 2.67 21.62
N THR A 41 -5.37 1.45 21.24
CA THR A 41 -4.60 0.55 20.38
C THR A 41 -4.49 1.10 18.96
N LEU A 42 -5.59 1.57 18.35
CA LEU A 42 -5.62 2.17 17.01
C LEU A 42 -4.76 3.43 16.89
N ARG A 43 -4.56 4.18 17.97
CA ARG A 43 -3.68 5.37 17.97
C ARG A 43 -2.19 5.03 18.01
N ARG A 44 -1.83 3.85 18.49
CA ARG A 44 -0.43 3.45 18.70
C ARG A 44 0.10 2.50 17.64
N ASN A 45 -0.79 1.72 17.04
CA ASN A 45 -0.45 0.63 16.14
C ASN A 45 -1.18 0.77 14.81
N GLU A 46 -0.51 0.38 13.73
CA GLU A 46 -1.14 0.24 12.43
C GLU A 46 -1.60 -1.21 12.19
N PHE A 47 -2.82 -1.35 11.69
CA PHE A 47 -3.41 -2.65 11.35
C PHE A 47 -3.71 -2.73 9.87
N GLN A 48 -3.65 -3.94 9.33
CA GLN A 48 -4.10 -4.21 7.97
C GLN A 48 -5.61 -4.41 7.89
N VAL A 49 -6.20 -4.92 8.98
CA VAL A 49 -7.65 -5.15 9.11
C VAL A 49 -8.09 -4.74 10.51
N VAL A 50 -9.19 -4.01 10.60
CA VAL A 50 -9.86 -3.67 11.86
C VAL A 50 -11.25 -4.26 11.81
N MET A 51 -11.50 -5.23 12.68
CA MET A 51 -12.75 -5.96 12.78
C MET A 51 -13.48 -5.50 14.04
N VAL A 52 -14.71 -5.03 13.89
CA VAL A 52 -15.53 -4.55 15.01
C VAL A 52 -16.78 -5.39 15.11
N ASP A 53 -17.05 -5.91 16.30
CA ASP A 53 -18.29 -6.61 16.61
C ASP A 53 -19.45 -5.63 16.62
N ALA A 54 -20.47 -5.90 15.80
CA ALA A 54 -21.64 -5.07 15.66
C ALA A 54 -22.40 -4.93 16.99
N ASP A 55 -22.43 -5.98 17.82
CA ASP A 55 -23.08 -5.92 19.14
C ASP A 55 -22.35 -4.99 20.10
N LEU A 56 -21.03 -4.85 19.95
CA LEU A 56 -20.26 -3.85 20.68
C LEU A 56 -20.49 -2.44 20.12
N ALA A 57 -20.48 -2.29 18.79
CA ALA A 57 -20.67 -1.00 18.13
C ALA A 57 -22.05 -0.40 18.46
N MET A 58 -23.10 -1.23 18.49
CA MET A 58 -24.47 -0.80 18.81
C MET A 58 -24.65 -0.24 20.24
N GLN A 59 -23.66 -0.43 21.13
CA GLN A 59 -23.70 0.15 22.49
C GLN A 59 -23.38 1.65 22.51
N TYR A 60 -22.90 2.20 21.39
CA TYR A 60 -22.49 3.59 21.29
C TYR A 60 -23.35 4.35 20.27
N PRO A 61 -23.71 5.63 20.53
CA PRO A 61 -24.52 6.43 19.60
C PRO A 61 -23.86 6.62 18.22
N ASP A 62 -22.52 6.66 18.21
CA ASP A 62 -21.64 6.78 17.04
C ASP A 62 -21.36 5.43 16.35
N GLY A 63 -21.93 4.33 16.85
CA GLY A 63 -21.75 3.01 16.26
C GLY A 63 -20.27 2.62 16.17
N ALA A 64 -19.83 2.32 14.94
CA ALA A 64 -18.44 1.95 14.65
C ALA A 64 -17.60 3.10 14.07
N ASP A 65 -18.18 4.30 13.89
CA ASP A 65 -17.57 5.38 13.12
C ASP A 65 -16.25 5.86 13.72
N LEU A 66 -16.15 5.95 15.05
CA LEU A 66 -14.90 6.32 15.72
C LEU A 66 -13.78 5.29 15.47
N PHE A 67 -14.09 4.00 15.32
CA PHE A 67 -13.06 3.02 14.98
C PHE A 67 -12.53 3.26 13.58
N TRP A 68 -13.41 3.52 12.60
CA TRP A 68 -13.04 3.77 11.21
C TRP A 68 -12.20 5.03 11.05
N GLN A 69 -12.55 6.11 11.74
CA GLN A 69 -11.76 7.35 11.75
C GLN A 69 -10.34 7.15 12.26
N HIS A 70 -10.13 6.19 13.18
CA HIS A 70 -8.83 5.86 13.74
C HIS A 70 -8.16 4.63 13.10
N SER A 71 -8.78 4.02 12.08
CA SER A 71 -8.27 2.81 11.41
C SER A 71 -7.28 3.10 10.28
N GLY A 72 -7.08 4.38 9.91
CA GLY A 72 -6.17 4.77 8.84
C GLY A 72 -6.54 4.08 7.52
N LEU A 73 -5.59 3.32 6.96
CA LEU A 73 -5.80 2.54 5.72
C LEU A 73 -6.21 1.09 5.97
N ALA A 74 -6.48 0.68 7.22
CA ALA A 74 -6.91 -0.67 7.51
C ALA A 74 -8.23 -1.00 6.81
N LEU A 75 -8.41 -2.27 6.41
CA LEU A 75 -9.69 -2.77 5.91
C LEU A 75 -10.71 -2.79 7.08
N PRO A 76 -11.78 -1.97 7.04
CA PRO A 76 -12.79 -1.99 8.08
C PRO A 76 -13.76 -3.16 7.84
N ILE A 77 -14.05 -3.93 8.88
CA ILE A 77 -15.04 -5.02 8.83
C ILE A 77 -15.95 -4.90 10.06
N LEU A 78 -17.24 -4.62 9.82
CA LEU A 78 -18.26 -4.72 10.84
C LEU A 78 -18.93 -6.10 10.73
N PHE A 79 -18.88 -6.90 11.79
CA PHE A 79 -19.40 -8.26 11.76
C PHE A 79 -20.20 -8.56 13.03
N ARG A 80 -21.14 -9.51 12.96
CA ARG A 80 -21.72 -10.11 14.18
C ARG A 80 -20.98 -11.39 14.48
N MET A 81 -20.70 -11.63 15.76
CA MET A 81 -20.02 -12.85 16.18
C MET A 81 -20.85 -14.08 15.76
N PRO A 82 -20.30 -14.99 14.92
CA PRO A 82 -21.07 -16.11 14.41
C PRO A 82 -21.43 -17.13 15.51
N ALA A 83 -22.52 -17.85 15.29
CA ALA A 83 -23.00 -18.85 16.23
C ALA A 83 -22.08 -20.07 16.30
N GLU A 84 -21.63 -20.57 15.14
CA GLU A 84 -20.93 -21.86 15.00
C GLU A 84 -19.46 -21.70 14.60
N ASP A 85 -19.15 -21.05 13.47
CA ASP A 85 -17.77 -20.89 13.00
C ASP A 85 -17.48 -19.52 12.35
N CYS A 86 -16.20 -19.17 12.25
CA CYS A 86 -15.74 -17.91 11.65
C CYS A 86 -15.36 -18.04 10.16
N SER A 87 -15.92 -19.01 9.43
CA SER A 87 -15.58 -19.26 8.01
C SER A 87 -16.03 -18.14 7.07
N VAL A 88 -17.21 -17.57 7.30
CA VAL A 88 -17.73 -16.43 6.53
C VAL A 88 -16.81 -15.22 6.70
N LEU A 89 -16.45 -14.94 7.96
CA LEU A 89 -15.56 -13.85 8.32
C LEU A 89 -14.15 -14.03 7.74
N LEU A 90 -13.64 -15.27 7.75
CA LEU A 90 -12.38 -15.62 7.08
C LEU A 90 -12.42 -15.28 5.59
N ARG A 91 -13.50 -15.66 4.90
CA ARG A 91 -13.66 -15.40 3.47
C ARG A 91 -13.69 -13.89 3.18
N GLU A 92 -14.39 -13.13 4.01
CA GLU A 92 -14.45 -11.67 3.91
C GLU A 92 -13.08 -11.01 4.09
N VAL A 93 -12.35 -11.39 5.15
CA VAL A 93 -10.98 -10.91 5.40
C VAL A 93 -10.06 -11.26 4.24
N ARG A 94 -10.09 -12.50 3.73
CA ARG A 94 -9.27 -12.92 2.58
C ARG A 94 -9.57 -12.12 1.32
N ALA A 95 -10.86 -11.94 1.01
CA ALA A 95 -11.28 -11.19 -0.16
C ALA A 95 -10.85 -9.72 -0.08
N GLY A 96 -11.02 -9.10 1.08
CA GLY A 96 -10.61 -7.71 1.29
C GLY A 96 -9.09 -7.52 1.24
N LEU A 97 -8.31 -8.40 1.86
CA LEU A 97 -6.85 -8.38 1.77
C LEU A 97 -6.36 -8.59 0.34
N ALA A 98 -6.92 -9.56 -0.39
CA ALA A 98 -6.57 -9.81 -1.79
C ALA A 98 -6.92 -8.62 -2.69
N ARG A 99 -8.04 -7.94 -2.44
CA ARG A 99 -8.42 -6.72 -3.14
C ARG A 99 -7.43 -5.59 -2.88
N ARG A 100 -7.10 -5.35 -1.61
CA ARG A 100 -6.13 -4.32 -1.21
C ARG A 100 -4.75 -4.54 -1.84
N GLU A 101 -4.29 -5.79 -1.86
CA GLU A 101 -3.01 -6.14 -2.51
C GLU A 101 -3.03 -5.79 -4.00
N ARG A 102 -4.11 -6.13 -4.71
CA ARG A 102 -4.27 -5.78 -6.14
C ARG A 102 -4.30 -4.27 -6.35
N GLU A 103 -5.03 -3.53 -5.54
CA GLU A 103 -5.11 -2.07 -5.61
C GLU A 103 -3.73 -1.42 -5.36
N GLN A 104 -2.97 -1.91 -4.37
CA GLN A 104 -1.60 -1.44 -4.12
C GLN A 104 -0.65 -1.76 -5.28
N GLN A 105 -0.74 -2.95 -5.88
CA GLN A 105 0.07 -3.32 -7.04
C GLN A 105 -0.24 -2.43 -8.24
N LEU A 106 -1.51 -2.13 -8.50
CA LEU A 106 -1.91 -1.21 -9.57
C LEU A 106 -1.40 0.21 -9.31
N ALA A 107 -1.54 0.73 -8.09
CA ALA A 107 -1.04 2.04 -7.72
C ALA A 107 0.48 2.14 -7.88
N ARG A 108 1.23 1.14 -7.43
CA ARG A 108 2.70 1.08 -7.60
C ARG A 108 3.09 1.09 -9.08
N ARG A 109 2.44 0.27 -9.90
CA ARG A 109 2.69 0.24 -11.35
C ARG A 109 2.42 1.59 -12.02
N ALA A 110 1.33 2.26 -11.64
CA ALA A 110 1.01 3.59 -12.17
C ALA A 110 2.06 4.63 -11.78
N VAL A 111 2.53 4.62 -10.53
CA VAL A 111 3.60 5.52 -10.06
C VAL A 111 4.91 5.25 -10.80
N THR A 112 5.31 3.98 -10.94
CA THR A 112 6.53 3.62 -11.68
C THR A 112 6.44 4.07 -13.14
N ALA A 113 5.31 3.83 -13.81
CA ALA A 113 5.11 4.24 -15.20
C ALA A 113 5.17 5.77 -15.38
N ALA A 114 4.59 6.53 -14.45
CA ALA A 114 4.65 7.99 -14.47
C ALA A 114 6.09 8.50 -14.32
N LEU A 115 6.84 7.95 -13.37
CA LEU A 115 8.25 8.31 -13.16
C LEU A 115 9.12 7.95 -14.37
N GLU A 116 8.91 6.77 -14.97
CA GLU A 116 9.61 6.38 -16.19
C GLU A 116 9.34 7.34 -17.35
N ALA A 117 8.09 7.78 -17.51
CA ALA A 117 7.72 8.73 -18.56
C ALA A 117 8.39 10.10 -18.34
N GLU A 118 8.40 10.59 -17.10
CA GLU A 118 9.06 11.85 -16.72
C GLU A 118 10.58 11.80 -16.98
N LEU A 119 11.23 10.70 -16.59
CA LEU A 119 12.65 10.50 -16.82
C LEU A 119 12.98 10.41 -18.32
N LYS A 120 12.18 9.68 -19.11
CA LYS A 120 12.35 9.60 -20.57
C LYS A 120 12.23 10.98 -21.22
N SER A 121 11.24 11.78 -20.80
CA SER A 121 11.05 13.14 -21.28
C SER A 121 12.27 14.02 -20.97
N SER A 122 12.72 14.00 -19.71
CA SER A 122 13.88 14.78 -19.26
C SER A 122 15.17 14.40 -20.00
N VAL A 123 15.43 13.10 -20.17
CA VAL A 123 16.59 12.60 -20.92
C VAL A 123 16.53 13.00 -22.40
N THR A 124 15.34 12.96 -23.00
CA THR A 124 15.15 13.43 -24.38
C THR A 124 15.48 14.92 -24.50
N GLY A 125 15.04 15.73 -23.55
CA GLY A 125 15.40 17.15 -23.48
C GLY A 125 16.90 17.38 -23.36
N ILE A 126 17.58 16.68 -22.44
CA ILE A 126 19.04 16.78 -22.26
C ILE A 126 19.79 16.43 -23.55
N LEU A 127 19.39 15.36 -24.24
CA LEU A 127 20.02 14.94 -25.48
C LEU A 127 19.84 16.01 -26.58
N LEU A 128 18.62 16.53 -26.72
CA LEU A 128 18.32 17.56 -27.72
C LEU A 128 19.09 18.85 -27.46
N GLU A 129 19.11 19.34 -26.21
CA GLU A 129 19.88 20.52 -25.82
C GLU A 129 21.40 20.30 -26.00
N SER A 130 21.91 19.11 -25.68
CA SER A 130 23.33 18.79 -25.87
C SER A 130 23.71 18.72 -27.36
N GLU A 131 22.83 18.17 -28.21
CA GLU A 131 23.02 18.14 -29.66
C GLU A 131 22.94 19.54 -30.29
N LEU A 132 22.02 20.39 -29.84
CA LEU A 132 21.91 21.78 -30.28
C LEU A 132 23.16 22.57 -29.89
N ALA A 133 23.59 22.46 -28.62
CA ALA A 133 24.81 23.10 -28.15
C ALA A 133 26.01 22.65 -28.98
N LEU A 134 26.19 21.34 -29.23
CA LEU A 134 27.29 20.82 -30.05
C LEU A 134 27.32 21.35 -31.50
N ARG A 135 26.22 21.90 -32.02
CA ARG A 135 26.14 22.52 -33.35
C ARG A 135 26.46 24.01 -33.35
N GLU A 136 26.61 24.64 -32.18
CA GLU A 136 26.92 26.07 -32.10
C GLU A 136 28.34 26.37 -32.61
N PRO A 137 28.50 27.39 -33.47
CA PRO A 137 29.82 27.79 -33.96
C PRO A 137 30.63 28.48 -32.83
N GLY A 138 31.93 28.22 -32.78
CA GLY A 138 32.85 28.86 -31.82
C GLY A 138 33.02 28.14 -30.48
N LEU A 139 32.56 26.89 -30.37
CA LEU A 139 32.69 26.06 -29.19
C LEU A 139 34.15 25.72 -28.87
N SER A 140 34.54 25.83 -27.59
CA SER A 140 35.89 25.44 -27.17
C SER A 140 36.04 23.91 -27.15
N PRO A 141 37.24 23.36 -27.46
CA PRO A 141 37.49 21.90 -27.43
C PRO A 141 37.26 21.23 -26.06
N VAL A 142 37.34 21.99 -24.97
CA VAL A 142 37.07 21.47 -23.61
C VAL A 142 35.57 21.32 -23.39
N LEU A 143 34.79 22.32 -23.81
CA LEU A 143 33.33 22.32 -23.65
C LEU A 143 32.69 21.28 -24.57
N GLU A 144 33.20 21.13 -25.80
CA GLU A 144 32.76 20.09 -26.73
C GLU A 144 32.91 18.68 -26.15
N ARG A 145 34.08 18.35 -25.56
CA ARG A 145 34.31 17.04 -24.92
C ARG A 145 33.36 16.80 -23.75
N ARG A 146 33.07 17.82 -22.94
CA ARG A 146 32.12 17.70 -21.82
C ARG A 146 30.69 17.46 -22.31
N LEU A 147 30.26 18.17 -23.36
CA LEU A 147 28.94 17.97 -23.96
C LEU A 147 28.79 16.56 -24.55
N ARG A 148 29.80 16.05 -25.25
CA ARG A 148 29.80 14.66 -25.75
C ARG A 148 29.66 13.64 -24.61
N HIS A 149 30.38 13.84 -23.51
CA HIS A 149 30.26 12.97 -22.35
C HIS A 149 28.87 13.02 -21.70
N LEU A 150 28.25 14.20 -21.61
CA LEU A 150 26.87 14.33 -21.14
C LEU A 150 25.88 13.59 -22.05
N THR A 151 26.06 13.68 -23.37
CA THR A 151 25.27 12.92 -24.35
C THR A 151 25.42 11.41 -24.14
N GLU A 152 26.63 10.89 -23.93
CA GLU A 152 26.87 9.48 -23.65
C GLU A 152 26.17 9.00 -22.36
N LEU A 153 26.26 9.78 -21.29
CA LEU A 153 25.59 9.48 -20.02
C LEU A 153 24.06 9.47 -20.19
N ALA A 154 23.51 10.43 -20.92
CA ALA A 154 22.09 10.52 -21.20
C ALA A 154 21.60 9.37 -22.10
N ILE A 155 22.38 8.95 -23.09
CA ILE A 155 22.09 7.74 -23.90
C ILE A 155 22.06 6.49 -23.01
N SER A 156 23.07 6.30 -22.14
CA SER A 156 23.11 5.15 -21.24
C SER A 156 21.90 5.11 -20.31
N LEU A 157 21.47 6.26 -19.79
CA LEU A 157 20.27 6.35 -18.96
C LEU A 157 19.00 6.03 -19.76
N ARG A 158 18.86 6.53 -20.99
CA ARG A 158 17.75 6.21 -21.89
C ARG A 158 17.65 4.71 -22.16
N ASP A 159 18.78 4.04 -22.39
CA ASP A 159 18.83 2.62 -22.70
C ASP A 159 18.40 1.77 -21.49
N ARG A 160 18.77 2.18 -20.27
CA ARG A 160 18.31 1.55 -19.03
C ARG A 160 16.82 1.76 -18.73
N LEU A 161 16.22 2.85 -19.24
CA LEU A 161 14.80 3.17 -19.09
C LEU A 161 13.92 2.48 -20.15
N ARG A 162 14.51 1.79 -21.12
CA ARG A 162 13.78 1.07 -22.15
C ARG A 162 13.18 -0.20 -21.52
N PRO A 163 11.88 -0.50 -21.73
CA PRO A 163 11.29 -1.71 -21.17
C PRO A 163 12.02 -2.95 -21.71
N GLU A 164 12.28 -3.94 -20.85
CA GLU A 164 12.71 -5.27 -21.32
C GLU A 164 11.62 -5.84 -22.25
N PRO A 165 11.99 -6.49 -23.37
CA PRO A 165 11.01 -7.14 -24.23
C PRO A 165 10.28 -8.22 -23.41
N SER A 166 8.96 -8.07 -23.30
CA SER A 166 8.09 -9.05 -22.66
C SER A 166 8.12 -10.37 -23.45
N SER A 167 8.70 -11.41 -22.86
CA SER A 167 8.61 -12.81 -23.30
C SER A 167 7.23 -13.40 -23.07
#